data_AF-A0A7C6WS80-F1
#
_entry.id   AF-A0A7C6WS80-F1
#
_cell.length_a   1.000
_cell.length_b   1.000
_cell.length_c   1.000
_cell.angle_alpha   90.00
_cell.angle_beta   90.00
_cell.angle_gamma   90.00
#
_symmetry.space_group_name_H-M   'P 1'
#
loop_
_entity.id
_entity.type
_entity.pdbx_description
1 polymer ?
#
loop_
_entity_poly.entity_id
_entity_poly.type
_entity_poly.pdbx_seq_one_letter_code
_entity_poly.pdbx_strand_id
1 'polypeptide(L)'
;MVSERNSLYTLWLALSDSLTWQARQRLLEEPGAAQVFACDDLSALVPDKAARELHSLRSIGLDKAVLRLEQLGISWALQGESCYPQKLLHIIDPPHVIFYQGVLHNMPELAVAIVGSRRETRYGREQAHRIARE
;
A
#
# COMPACT_ATOMS: atom_id res chain seq x y z
N MET A 1 -8.09 3.26 -19.28
CA MET A 1 -6.90 3.00 -20.10
C MET A 1 -5.63 3.68 -19.58
N VAL A 2 -5.42 5.01 -19.70
CA VAL A 2 -4.18 5.66 -19.19
C VAL A 2 -4.11 5.67 -17.65
N SER A 3 -5.25 5.90 -16.99
CA SER A 3 -5.33 5.93 -15.51
C SER A 3 -5.03 4.57 -14.88
N GLU A 4 -5.52 3.46 -15.45
CA GLU A 4 -5.31 2.11 -14.90
C GLU A 4 -3.84 1.69 -14.96
N ARG A 5 -3.15 1.97 -16.07
CA ARG A 5 -1.70 1.70 -16.21
C ARG A 5 -0.88 2.52 -15.21
N ASN A 6 -1.26 3.77 -14.97
CA ASN A 6 -0.56 4.60 -14.00
C ASN A 6 -0.70 4.04 -12.58
N SER A 7 -1.89 3.55 -12.21
CA SER A 7 -2.09 2.87 -10.91
C SER A 7 -1.18 1.66 -10.74
N LEU A 8 -0.94 0.88 -11.81
CA LEU A 8 -0.01 -0.26 -11.76
C LEU A 8 1.45 0.16 -11.58
N TYR A 9 1.87 1.28 -12.17
CA TYR A 9 3.22 1.80 -11.97
C TYR A 9 3.42 2.36 -10.55
N THR A 10 2.40 3.04 -10.01
CA THR A 10 2.41 3.46 -8.60
C THR A 10 2.47 2.27 -7.66
N LEU A 11 1.68 1.22 -7.92
CA LEU A 11 1.72 -0.03 -7.18
C LEU A 11 3.13 -0.65 -7.20
N TRP A 12 3.73 -0.74 -8.39
CA TRP A 12 5.10 -1.26 -8.56
C TRP A 12 6.14 -0.50 -7.74
N LEU A 13 6.10 0.84 -7.75
CA LEU A 13 6.99 1.66 -6.91
C LEU A 13 6.73 1.45 -5.42
N ALA A 14 5.46 1.33 -5.04
CA ALA A 14 5.06 1.16 -3.64
C ALA A 14 5.48 -0.21 -3.06
N LEU A 15 5.67 -1.21 -3.91
CA LEU A 15 6.11 -2.56 -3.54
C LEU A 15 7.62 -2.69 -3.26
N SER A 16 8.45 -1.68 -3.56
CA SER A 16 9.89 -1.75 -3.25
C SER A 16 10.15 -1.44 -1.78
N ASP A 17 10.50 -2.46 -1.00
CA ASP A 17 10.84 -2.35 0.42
C ASP A 17 12.09 -1.49 0.68
N SER A 18 13.01 -1.40 -0.29
CA SER A 18 14.22 -0.58 -0.15
C SER A 18 14.01 0.92 -0.37
N LEU A 19 12.81 1.36 -0.75
CA LEU A 19 12.48 2.78 -0.81
C LEU A 19 11.79 3.26 0.47
N THR A 20 12.28 4.36 1.03
CA THR A 20 11.59 5.06 2.12
C THR A 20 10.32 5.73 1.61
N TRP A 21 9.43 6.10 2.53
CA TRP A 21 8.20 6.82 2.17
C TRP A 21 8.49 8.10 1.40
N GLN A 22 9.41 8.95 1.89
CA GLN A 22 9.80 10.21 1.26
C GLN A 22 10.43 10.01 -0.13
N ALA A 23 11.27 8.98 -0.31
CA ALA A 23 11.86 8.69 -1.60
C ALA A 23 10.80 8.27 -2.62
N ARG A 24 9.81 7.46 -2.22
CA ARG A 24 8.68 7.10 -3.07
C ARG A 24 7.84 8.32 -3.45
N GLN A 25 7.48 9.16 -2.48
CA GLN A 25 6.72 10.39 -2.75
C GLN A 25 7.43 11.27 -3.78
N ARG A 26 8.72 11.52 -3.59
CA ARG A 26 9.52 12.32 -4.54
C ARG A 26 9.41 11.75 -5.96
N LEU A 27 9.57 10.44 -6.14
CA LEU A 27 9.49 9.78 -7.44
C LEU A 27 8.08 9.79 -8.05
N LEU A 28 7.04 9.75 -7.22
CA LEU A 28 5.65 9.79 -7.65
C LEU A 28 5.22 11.19 -8.09
N GLU A 29 5.75 12.23 -7.45
CA GLU A 29 5.54 13.63 -7.84
C GLU A 29 6.38 13.99 -9.07
N GLU A 30 7.70 13.77 -9.01
CA GLU A 30 8.64 14.06 -10.10
C GLU A 30 9.77 13.00 -10.14
N PRO A 31 9.93 12.23 -11.23
CA PRO A 31 9.35 12.43 -12.56
C PRO A 31 7.95 11.80 -12.77
N GLY A 32 7.43 11.06 -11.79
CA GLY A 32 6.16 10.35 -11.87
C GLY A 32 6.31 8.87 -12.21
N ALA A 33 5.40 8.04 -11.70
CA ALA A 33 5.51 6.58 -11.72
C ALA A 33 5.77 5.98 -13.11
N ALA A 34 5.03 6.45 -14.11
CA ALA A 34 5.17 5.98 -15.49
C ALA A 34 6.55 6.28 -16.08
N GLN A 35 7.10 7.46 -15.79
CA GLN A 35 8.42 7.86 -16.28
C GLN A 35 9.52 7.07 -15.57
N VAL A 36 9.38 6.84 -14.27
CA VAL A 36 10.31 5.98 -13.52
C VAL A 36 10.27 4.55 -14.05
N PHE A 37 9.09 4.00 -14.32
CA PHE A 37 8.96 2.65 -14.88
C PHE A 37 9.57 2.52 -16.28
N ALA A 38 9.48 3.56 -17.10
CA ALA A 38 10.06 3.61 -18.44
C ALA A 38 11.58 3.81 -18.44
N CYS A 39 12.15 4.25 -17.33
CA CYS A 39 13.58 4.46 -17.20
C CYS A 39 14.31 3.11 -17.09
N ASP A 40 15.30 2.88 -17.96
CA ASP A 40 16.09 1.64 -17.95
C ASP A 40 17.19 1.68 -16.88
N ASP A 41 17.80 2.85 -16.63
CA ASP A 41 18.80 3.04 -15.60
C ASP A 41 18.25 3.84 -14.40
N LEU A 42 17.87 3.11 -13.37
CA LEU A 42 17.33 3.67 -12.13
C LEU A 42 18.41 4.14 -11.15
N SER A 43 19.70 3.86 -11.39
CA SER A 43 20.79 4.14 -10.43
C SER A 43 20.96 5.63 -10.11
N ALA A 44 20.60 6.51 -11.04
CA ALA A 44 20.60 7.96 -10.84
C ALA A 44 19.42 8.46 -9.98
N LEU A 45 18.35 7.67 -9.86
CA LEU A 45 17.10 8.07 -9.19
C LEU A 45 16.94 7.46 -7.81
N VAL A 46 17.44 6.24 -7.62
CA VAL A 46 17.28 5.45 -6.40
C VAL A 46 18.56 4.71 -6.03
N PRO A 47 18.75 4.35 -4.74
CA PRO A 47 19.89 3.54 -4.33
C PRO A 47 19.95 2.19 -5.06
N ASP A 48 21.15 1.65 -5.27
CA ASP A 48 21.40 0.39 -5.99
C ASP A 48 20.50 -0.78 -5.55
N LYS A 49 20.25 -0.90 -4.24
CA LYS A 49 19.39 -1.96 -3.71
C LYS A 49 17.95 -1.82 -4.20
N ALA A 50 17.39 -0.61 -4.16
CA ALA A 50 16.06 -0.31 -4.67
C ALA A 50 16.00 -0.47 -6.19
N ALA A 51 17.03 -0.05 -6.94
CA ALA A 51 17.09 -0.23 -8.39
C ALA A 51 17.00 -1.72 -8.78
N ARG A 52 17.76 -2.59 -8.10
CA ARG A 52 17.72 -4.05 -8.32
C ARG A 52 16.35 -4.66 -7.99
N GLU A 53 15.75 -4.25 -6.88
CA GLU A 53 14.41 -4.70 -6.48
C GLU A 53 13.36 -4.29 -7.51
N LEU A 54 13.34 -3.02 -7.90
CA LEU A 54 12.41 -2.47 -8.88
C LEU A 54 12.56 -3.15 -10.25
N HIS A 55 13.79 -3.42 -10.69
CA HIS A 55 14.04 -4.18 -11.92
C HIS A 55 13.53 -5.62 -11.81
N SER A 56 13.75 -6.29 -10.66
CA SER A 56 13.21 -7.63 -10.40
C SER A 56 11.68 -7.65 -10.42
N LEU A 57 11.03 -6.67 -9.78
CA LEU A 57 9.58 -6.53 -9.81
C LEU A 57 9.06 -6.27 -11.23
N ARG A 58 9.77 -5.46 -12.02
CA ARG A 58 9.44 -5.18 -13.43
C ARG A 58 9.54 -6.45 -14.30
N SER A 59 10.52 -7.32 -14.05
CA SER A 59 10.75 -8.54 -14.83
C SER A 59 9.73 -9.66 -14.55
N ILE A 60 9.16 -9.72 -13.34
CA ILE A 60 8.03 -10.61 -13.01
C ILE A 60 6.82 -10.28 -13.91
N GLY A 61 6.62 -9.01 -14.22
CA GLY A 61 5.53 -8.49 -15.03
C GLY A 61 4.30 -8.13 -14.20
N LEU A 62 3.90 -6.86 -14.26
CA LEU A 62 2.81 -6.31 -13.44
C LEU A 62 1.48 -7.04 -13.67
N ASP A 63 1.20 -7.43 -14.92
CA ASP A 63 -0.04 -8.16 -15.26
C ASP A 63 -0.12 -9.52 -14.54
N LYS A 64 1.01 -10.22 -14.38
CA LYS A 64 1.06 -11.49 -13.63
C LYS A 64 0.86 -11.26 -12.13
N ALA A 65 1.41 -10.17 -11.60
CA ALA A 65 1.21 -9.80 -10.20
C ALA A 65 -0.27 -9.46 -9.92
N VAL A 66 -0.91 -8.69 -10.81
CA VAL A 66 -2.34 -8.39 -10.74
C VAL A 66 -3.19 -9.66 -10.77
N LEU A 67 -2.94 -10.53 -11.74
CA LEU A 67 -3.66 -11.81 -11.83
C LEU A 67 -3.50 -12.65 -10.55
N ARG A 68 -2.32 -12.62 -9.93
CA ARG A 68 -2.06 -13.34 -8.68
C ARG A 68 -2.85 -12.75 -7.51
N LEU A 69 -2.95 -11.42 -7.43
CA LEU A 69 -3.75 -10.74 -6.40
C LEU A 69 -5.24 -11.07 -6.57
N GLU A 70 -5.75 -11.05 -7.80
CA GLU A 70 -7.12 -11.43 -8.13
C GLU A 70 -7.44 -12.87 -7.71
N GLN A 71 -6.55 -13.82 -8.02
CA GLN A 71 -6.69 -15.23 -7.61
C GLN A 71 -6.72 -15.41 -6.08
N LEU A 72 -6.08 -14.52 -5.33
CA LEU A 72 -6.06 -14.52 -3.86
C LEU A 72 -7.24 -13.72 -3.26
N GLY A 73 -8.10 -13.12 -4.09
CA GLY A 73 -9.16 -12.23 -3.63
C GLY A 73 -8.65 -10.99 -2.91
N ILE A 74 -7.44 -10.54 -3.28
CA ILE A 74 -6.80 -9.34 -2.70
C ILE A 74 -7.00 -8.18 -3.67
N SER A 75 -7.57 -7.11 -3.16
CA SER A 75 -7.67 -5.81 -3.83
C SER A 75 -6.67 -4.83 -3.23
N TRP A 76 -6.46 -3.71 -3.89
CA TRP A 76 -5.61 -2.63 -3.40
C TRP A 76 -6.31 -1.28 -3.56
N ALA A 77 -5.90 -0.32 -2.74
CA ALA A 77 -6.30 1.09 -2.84
C ALA A 77 -5.03 1.95 -2.81
N LEU A 78 -4.89 2.84 -3.77
CA LEU A 78 -3.78 3.79 -3.83
C LEU A 78 -4.14 5.10 -3.13
N GLN A 79 -3.13 5.75 -2.56
CA GLN A 79 -3.28 7.08 -1.99
C GLN A 79 -3.88 8.04 -3.03
N GLY A 80 -4.95 8.74 -2.66
CA GLY A 80 -5.67 9.68 -3.53
C GLY A 80 -6.86 9.07 -4.31
N GLU A 81 -7.01 7.74 -4.33
CA GLU A 81 -8.20 7.10 -4.88
C GLU A 81 -9.39 7.24 -3.91
N SER A 82 -10.62 7.27 -4.45
CA SER A 82 -11.83 7.44 -3.64
C SER A 82 -12.08 6.27 -2.67
N CYS A 83 -11.55 5.08 -2.96
CA CYS A 83 -11.64 3.91 -2.09
C CYS A 83 -10.59 3.92 -0.97
N TYR A 84 -9.61 4.83 -1.00
CA TYR A 84 -8.56 4.88 0.01
C TYR A 84 -9.10 5.40 1.35
N PRO A 85 -8.76 4.78 2.51
CA PRO A 85 -9.29 5.20 3.81
C PRO A 85 -8.83 6.62 4.17
N GLN A 86 -9.76 7.57 4.15
CA GLN A 86 -9.47 9.00 4.36
C GLN A 86 -8.71 9.28 5.67
N LYS A 87 -9.06 8.58 6.76
CA LYS A 87 -8.37 8.72 8.06
C LYS A 87 -6.85 8.44 7.97
N LEU A 88 -6.43 7.57 7.06
CA LEU A 88 -5.02 7.26 6.84
C LEU A 88 -4.29 8.31 6.01
N LEU A 89 -4.97 9.27 5.38
CA LEU A 89 -4.31 10.41 4.73
C LEU A 89 -3.81 11.44 5.75
N HIS A 90 -4.31 11.40 6.98
CA HIS A 90 -4.01 12.39 8.02
C HIS A 90 -2.88 11.98 8.98
N ILE A 91 -2.33 10.77 8.83
CA ILE A 91 -1.18 10.33 9.64
C ILE A 91 0.13 10.82 9.00
N ILE A 92 1.22 10.75 9.77
CA ILE A 92 2.56 10.98 9.23
C ILE A 92 2.92 9.80 8.31
N ASP A 93 3.45 10.11 7.13
CA ASP A 93 3.85 9.13 6.10
C ASP A 93 2.71 8.16 5.71
N PRO A 94 1.57 8.66 5.19
CA PRO A 94 0.42 7.85 4.82
C PRO A 94 0.80 6.77 3.78
N PRO A 95 0.43 5.49 3.98
CA PRO A 95 0.86 4.44 3.05
C PRO A 95 0.38 4.70 1.62
N HIS A 96 1.30 4.58 0.65
CA HIS A 96 0.99 4.82 -0.77
C HIS A 96 -0.01 3.81 -1.34
N VAL A 97 -0.02 2.60 -0.79
CA VAL A 97 -0.90 1.50 -1.17
C VAL A 97 -1.34 0.75 0.08
N ILE A 98 -2.59 0.31 0.10
CA ILE A 98 -3.09 -0.65 1.08
C ILE A 98 -3.69 -1.83 0.33
N PHE A 99 -3.25 -3.03 0.69
CA PHE A 99 -3.86 -4.27 0.24
C PHE A 99 -4.95 -4.69 1.23
N TYR A 100 -6.08 -5.15 0.71
CA TYR A 100 -7.21 -5.59 1.52
C TYR A 100 -7.92 -6.79 0.88
N GLN A 101 -8.62 -7.55 1.71
CA GLN A 101 -9.53 -8.61 1.28
C GLN A 101 -10.95 -8.26 1.73
N GLY A 102 -11.94 -8.54 0.87
CA GLY A 102 -13.31 -8.12 1.08
C GLY A 102 -13.60 -6.72 0.55
N VAL A 103 -14.58 -6.02 1.13
CA VAL A 103 -15.03 -4.71 0.65
C VAL A 103 -14.51 -3.61 1.58
N LEU A 104 -13.69 -2.73 1.01
CA LEU A 104 -13.24 -1.51 1.67
C LEU A 104 -14.33 -0.45 1.57
N HIS A 105 -15.24 -0.46 2.52
CA HIS A 105 -16.25 0.59 2.65
C HIS A 105 -15.57 1.90 3.07
N ASN A 106 -16.19 3.05 2.77
CA ASN A 106 -15.84 4.29 3.46
C ASN A 106 -15.89 4.01 4.96
N MET A 107 -14.73 4.07 5.62
CA MET A 107 -14.61 3.81 7.05
C MET A 107 -15.67 4.61 7.79
N PRO A 108 -16.40 4.00 8.75
CA PRO A 108 -17.37 4.74 9.53
C PRO A 108 -16.70 5.96 10.17
N GLU A 109 -17.46 7.05 10.27
CA GLU A 109 -16.97 8.31 10.83
C GLU A 109 -16.33 8.11 12.21
N LEU A 110 -16.93 7.22 13.00
CA LEU A 110 -16.39 6.73 14.27
C LEU A 110 -15.79 5.32 14.09
N ALA A 111 -14.48 5.22 14.31
CA ALA A 111 -13.75 3.96 14.36
C ALA A 111 -12.81 3.99 15.56
N VAL A 112 -12.89 3.00 16.44
CA VAL A 112 -12.09 2.91 17.67
C VAL A 112 -11.22 1.67 17.62
N ALA A 113 -9.91 1.85 17.79
CA ALA A 113 -8.98 0.73 17.89
C ALA A 113 -8.98 0.15 19.31
N ILE A 114 -9.16 -1.17 19.44
CA ILE A 114 -9.01 -1.90 20.70
C ILE A 114 -7.71 -2.73 20.60
N VAL A 115 -6.72 -2.41 21.43
CA VAL A 115 -5.40 -3.06 21.47
C VAL A 115 -5.08 -3.59 22.87
N GLY A 116 -4.22 -4.60 22.99
CA GLY A 116 -3.90 -5.21 24.28
C GLY A 116 -2.73 -6.21 24.25
N SER A 117 -2.52 -6.91 25.37
CA SER A 117 -1.48 -7.94 25.49
C SER A 117 -1.69 -9.09 24.49
N ARG A 118 -0.60 -9.55 23.85
CA ARG A 118 -0.59 -10.78 23.03
C ARG A 118 -0.79 -12.07 23.84
N ARG A 119 -0.62 -11.99 25.16
CA ARG A 119 -0.89 -13.06 26.14
C ARG A 119 -1.82 -12.47 27.20
N GLU A 120 -3.08 -12.37 26.85
CA GLU A 120 -4.12 -11.81 27.70
C GLU A 120 -4.56 -12.82 28.77
N THR A 121 -5.04 -12.30 29.90
CA THR A 121 -5.76 -13.13 30.87
C THR A 121 -7.17 -13.40 30.37
N ARG A 122 -7.82 -14.43 30.90
CA ARG A 122 -9.25 -14.69 30.62
C ARG A 122 -10.11 -13.45 30.86
N TYR A 123 -9.88 -12.77 31.99
CA TYR A 123 -10.58 -11.52 32.32
C TYR A 123 -10.35 -10.44 31.26
N GLY A 124 -9.10 -10.23 30.83
CA GLY A 124 -8.78 -9.23 29.81
C GLY A 124 -9.49 -9.48 28.47
N ARG A 125 -9.56 -10.75 28.03
CA ARG A 125 -10.29 -11.14 26.82
C ARG A 125 -11.79 -10.87 26.94
N GLU A 126 -12.39 -11.24 28.07
CA GLU A 126 -13.82 -11.02 28.33
C GLU A 126 -14.17 -9.52 28.35
N GLN A 127 -13.33 -8.69 28.97
CA GLN A 127 -13.53 -7.23 28.97
C GLN A 127 -13.37 -6.61 27.59
N ALA A 128 -12.35 -7.01 26.82
CA ALA A 128 -12.16 -6.51 25.46
C ALA A 128 -13.36 -6.84 24.56
N HIS A 129 -13.93 -8.06 24.69
CA HIS A 129 -15.12 -8.44 23.94
C HIS A 129 -16.37 -7.64 24.37
N ARG A 130 -16.52 -7.37 25.67
CA ARG A 130 -17.63 -6.53 26.15
C ARG A 130 -17.53 -5.10 25.59
N ILE A 131 -16.36 -4.49 25.70
CA ILE A 131 -16.09 -3.14 25.18
C ILE A 131 -16.33 -3.06 23.66
N ALA A 132 -15.96 -4.09 22.90
CA ALA A 132 -16.16 -4.11 21.44
C ALA A 132 -17.63 -4.23 21.01
N ARG A 133 -18.52 -4.64 21.93
CA ARG A 133 -19.95 -4.84 21.67
C ARG A 133 -20.81 -3.66 22.11
N GLU A 134 -20.39 -2.96 23.16
CA GLU A 134 -21.04 -1.75 23.68
C GLU A 134 -20.79 -0.56 22.76
#